data_AF-A0A961AGW4-F1
#
_entry.id   AF-A0A961AGW4-F1
#
_cell.length_a   1.000
_cell.length_b   1.000
_cell.length_c   1.000
_cell.angle_alpha   90.00
_cell.angle_beta   90.00
_cell.angle_gamma   90.00
#
_symmetry.space_group_name_H-M   'P 1'
#
loop_
_entity.id
_entity.type
_entity.pdbx_description
1 polymer ?
#
loop_
_entity_poly.entity_id
_entity_poly.type
_entity_poly.pdbx_seq_one_letter_code
_entity_poly.pdbx_strand_id
1 'polypeptide(L)'
;MRRSEKVRANLLRLHRECKEQWKASARKNPRLRATTQHIAAKEWVLRSPTGQVHRFRNLKKWLRDHPDLFSSEDVQWKEVPGRPSQAWCRAFHGLSRLRPSCSKLLPEWNGWTWVEAGN
;
A
#
# COMPACT_ATOMS: atom_id res chain seq x y z
N MET A 1 -10.88 -32.08 24.27
CA MET A 1 -11.37 -32.35 22.90
C MET A 1 -10.25 -32.15 21.88
N ARG A 2 -9.67 -33.23 21.32
CA ARG A 2 -8.76 -33.12 20.16
C ARG A 2 -9.60 -32.83 18.92
N ARG A 3 -9.36 -31.69 18.25
CA ARG A 3 -9.97 -31.42 16.93
C ARG A 3 -9.49 -32.49 15.95
N SER A 4 -10.42 -33.23 15.33
CA SER A 4 -10.11 -34.30 14.38
C SER A 4 -9.21 -33.78 13.25
N GLU A 5 -8.08 -34.46 13.01
CA GLU A 5 -7.12 -34.08 11.96
C GLU A 5 -7.76 -34.07 10.58
N LYS A 6 -8.71 -34.98 10.33
CA LYS A 6 -9.50 -35.04 9.10
C LYS A 6 -10.33 -33.76 8.90
N VAL A 7 -10.95 -33.25 9.98
CA VAL A 7 -11.71 -31.99 9.94
C VAL A 7 -10.79 -30.81 9.65
N ARG A 8 -9.62 -30.75 10.31
CA ARG A 8 -8.62 -29.70 10.06
C ARG A 8 -8.13 -29.72 8.60
N ALA A 9 -7.80 -30.89 8.07
CA ALA A 9 -7.34 -31.05 6.69
C ALA A 9 -8.40 -30.58 5.68
N ASN A 10 -9.67 -30.95 5.90
CA ASN A 10 -10.76 -30.51 5.03
C ASN A 10 -10.99 -28.99 5.09
N LEU A 11 -10.96 -28.39 6.28
CA LEU A 11 -11.07 -26.93 6.43
C LEU A 11 -9.94 -26.18 5.73
N LEU A 12 -8.70 -26.67 5.82
CA LEU A 12 -7.56 -26.08 5.12
C LEU A 12 -7.70 -26.21 3.59
N ARG A 13 -8.25 -27.33 3.09
CA ARG A 13 -8.55 -27.51 1.67
C ARG A 13 -9.60 -26.51 1.20
N LEU A 14 -10.75 -26.43 1.87
CA LEU A 14 -11.82 -25.48 1.53
C LEU A 14 -11.32 -24.03 1.57
N HIS A 15 -10.52 -23.68 2.57
CA HIS A 15 -9.92 -22.34 2.64
C HIS A 15 -9.03 -22.05 1.42
N ARG A 16 -8.20 -23.01 0.99
CA ARG A 16 -7.37 -22.84 -0.21
C ARG A 16 -8.21 -22.64 -1.47
N GLU A 17 -9.23 -23.47 -1.66
CA GLU A 17 -10.14 -23.40 -2.81
C GLU A 17 -10.87 -22.06 -2.86
N CYS A 18 -11.48 -21.63 -1.75
CA CYS A 18 -12.13 -20.31 -1.65
C CYS A 18 -11.13 -19.17 -1.92
N LYS A 19 -9.90 -19.27 -1.43
CA LYS A 19 -8.85 -18.26 -1.63
C LYS A 19 -8.44 -18.17 -3.11
N GLU A 20 -8.30 -19.29 -3.81
CA GLU A 20 -7.97 -19.29 -5.24
C GLU A 20 -9.10 -18.76 -6.09
N GLN A 21 -10.36 -19.13 -5.80
CA GLN A 21 -11.54 -18.55 -6.46
C GLN A 21 -11.61 -17.03 -6.29
N TRP A 22 -11.36 -16.55 -5.06
CA TRP A 22 -11.31 -15.12 -4.78
C TRP A 22 -10.19 -14.43 -5.57
N LYS A 23 -8.96 -14.99 -5.61
CA LYS A 23 -7.85 -14.43 -6.40
C LYS A 23 -8.18 -14.37 -7.89
N ALA A 24 -8.80 -15.41 -8.44
CA ALA A 24 -9.20 -15.46 -9.83
C ALA A 24 -10.23 -14.38 -10.16
N SER A 25 -11.23 -14.19 -9.29
CA SER A 25 -12.21 -13.11 -9.42
C SER A 25 -11.56 -11.72 -9.29
N ALA A 26 -10.65 -11.55 -8.32
CA ALA A 26 -9.97 -10.28 -8.08
C ALA A 26 -9.12 -9.83 -9.27
N ARG A 27 -8.47 -10.76 -9.99
CA ARG A 27 -7.71 -10.45 -11.23
C ARG A 27 -8.58 -9.86 -12.34
N LYS A 28 -9.85 -10.25 -12.41
CA LYS A 28 -10.81 -9.76 -13.40
C LYS A 28 -11.34 -8.37 -13.05
N ASN A 29 -11.35 -7.98 -11.78
CA ASN A 29 -11.87 -6.69 -11.33
C ASN A 29 -10.87 -5.54 -11.58
N PRO A 30 -11.19 -4.57 -12.47
CA PRO A 30 -10.29 -3.44 -12.75
C PRO A 30 -10.03 -2.55 -11.52
N ARG A 31 -10.98 -2.47 -10.58
CA ARG A 31 -10.87 -1.66 -9.34
C ARG A 31 -9.94 -2.28 -8.30
N LEU A 32 -9.48 -3.52 -8.51
CA LEU A 32 -8.50 -4.20 -7.64
C LEU A 32 -7.09 -4.22 -8.26
N ARG A 33 -6.91 -3.59 -9.43
CA ARG A 33 -5.59 -3.42 -10.07
C ARG A 33 -4.85 -2.22 -9.48
N ALA A 34 -3.52 -2.21 -9.57
CA ALA A 34 -2.65 -1.14 -9.04
C ALA A 34 -2.70 0.17 -9.87
N THR A 35 -3.91 0.65 -10.18
CA THR A 35 -4.17 1.88 -10.93
C THR A 35 -4.63 3.00 -9.99
N THR A 36 -4.81 4.21 -10.53
CA THR A 36 -5.38 5.35 -9.80
C THR A 36 -6.82 5.11 -9.36
N GLN A 37 -7.55 4.24 -10.08
CA GLN A 37 -8.93 3.86 -9.77
C GLN A 37 -9.05 2.69 -8.78
N HIS A 38 -7.93 2.26 -8.17
CA HIS A 38 -7.97 1.20 -7.17
C HIS A 38 -8.90 1.58 -6.02
N ILE A 39 -9.72 0.66 -5.52
CA ILE A 39 -10.72 0.93 -4.48
C ILE A 39 -10.11 1.50 -3.19
N ALA A 40 -8.89 1.10 -2.85
CA ALA A 40 -8.14 1.63 -1.70
C ALA A 40 -7.26 2.85 -2.03
N ALA A 41 -7.28 3.35 -3.26
CA ALA A 41 -6.48 4.51 -3.65
C ALA A 41 -7.06 5.79 -3.03
N LYS A 42 -6.25 6.41 -2.17
CA LYS A 42 -6.52 7.68 -1.50
C LYS A 42 -5.88 8.83 -2.26
N GLU A 43 -6.41 10.02 -2.06
CA GLU A 43 -5.81 11.29 -2.50
C GLU A 43 -4.69 11.71 -1.55
N TRP A 44 -3.64 12.28 -2.14
CA TRP A 44 -2.43 12.72 -1.47
C TRP A 44 -2.07 14.11 -1.97
N VAL A 45 -1.69 14.98 -1.02
CA VAL A 45 -1.09 16.28 -1.32
C VAL A 45 0.15 16.40 -0.43
N LEU A 46 1.32 16.26 -1.04
CA LEU A 46 2.59 16.29 -0.34
C LEU A 46 3.44 17.45 -0.85
N ARG A 47 4.19 18.09 0.05
CA ARG A 47 5.23 19.04 -0.30
C ARG A 47 6.57 18.33 -0.20
N SER A 48 7.37 18.43 -1.26
CA SER A 48 8.73 17.91 -1.31
C SER A 48 9.69 18.77 -0.47
N PRO A 49 10.90 18.28 -0.17
CA PRO A 49 11.93 19.06 0.54
C PRO A 49 12.37 20.30 -0.24
N THR A 50 12.21 20.29 -1.57
CA THR A 50 12.48 21.44 -2.44
C THR A 50 11.33 22.45 -2.49
N GLY A 51 10.24 22.21 -1.74
CA GLY A 51 9.07 23.08 -1.69
C GLY A 51 8.01 22.79 -2.76
N GLN A 52 8.24 21.84 -3.67
CA GLN A 52 7.30 21.49 -4.74
C GLN A 52 6.09 20.72 -4.18
N VAL A 53 4.88 21.08 -4.62
CA VAL A 53 3.65 20.40 -4.19
C VAL A 53 3.23 19.35 -5.22
N HIS A 54 3.07 18.11 -4.76
CA HIS A 54 2.63 16.97 -5.55
C HIS A 54 1.22 16.54 -5.14
N ARG A 55 0.28 16.62 -6.09
CA ARG A 55 -1.10 16.13 -5.95
C ARG A 55 -1.27 14.86 -6.76
N PHE A 56 -1.60 13.75 -6.09
CA PHE A 56 -1.75 12.46 -6.78
C PHE A 56 -2.70 11.52 -6.04
N ARG A 57 -3.07 10.44 -6.73
CA ARG A 57 -3.86 9.34 -6.16
C ARG A 57 -3.05 8.05 -6.23
N ASN A 58 -3.13 7.24 -5.17
CA ASN A 58 -2.36 6.00 -5.02
C ASN A 58 -0.85 6.22 -4.80
N LEU A 59 -0.46 6.39 -3.53
CA LEU A 59 0.93 6.55 -3.10
C LEU A 59 1.89 5.46 -3.60
N LYS A 60 1.46 4.18 -3.61
CA LYS A 60 2.35 3.10 -4.09
C LYS A 60 2.66 3.25 -5.58
N LYS A 61 1.67 3.67 -6.39
CA LYS A 61 1.88 3.90 -7.82
C LYS A 61 2.81 5.10 -8.02
N TRP A 62 2.50 6.21 -7.36
CA TRP A 62 3.28 7.43 -7.49
C TRP A 62 4.77 7.24 -7.11
N LEU A 63 5.06 6.50 -6.04
CA LEU A 63 6.45 6.15 -5.68
C LEU A 63 7.18 5.28 -6.71
N ARG A 64 6.46 4.52 -7.53
CA ARG A 64 7.05 3.73 -8.62
C ARG A 64 7.23 4.54 -9.89
N ASP A 65 6.37 5.53 -10.11
CA ASP A 65 6.46 6.43 -11.27
C ASP A 65 7.54 7.51 -11.07
N HIS A 66 7.84 7.87 -9.81
CA HIS A 66 8.79 8.93 -9.44
C HIS A 66 9.87 8.47 -8.45
N PRO A 67 10.62 7.39 -8.72
CA PRO A 67 11.66 6.90 -7.82
C PRO A 67 12.83 7.88 -7.70
N ASP A 68 13.03 8.73 -8.71
CA ASP A 68 14.04 9.79 -8.83
C ASP A 68 13.89 10.90 -7.77
N LEU A 69 12.69 11.06 -7.18
CA LEU A 69 12.45 12.04 -6.12
C LEU A 69 12.93 11.56 -4.74
N PHE A 70 13.46 10.35 -4.64
CA PHE A 70 13.84 9.71 -3.39
C PHE A 70 15.23 9.10 -3.48
N SER A 71 15.88 8.94 -2.33
CA SER A 71 17.11 8.15 -2.23
C SER A 71 16.84 6.70 -2.65
N SER A 72 17.80 6.09 -3.35
CA SER A 72 17.68 4.72 -3.84
C SER A 72 17.37 3.71 -2.73
N GLU A 73 17.88 3.93 -1.52
CA GLU A 73 17.58 3.14 -0.31
C GLU A 73 16.12 3.21 0.13
N ASP A 74 15.47 4.36 -0.09
CA ASP A 74 14.11 4.60 0.39
C ASP A 74 13.05 4.02 -0.55
N VAL A 75 13.39 3.82 -1.82
CA VAL A 75 12.55 3.21 -2.86
C VAL A 75 12.86 1.74 -3.12
N GLN A 76 13.64 1.09 -2.25
CA GLN A 76 13.82 -0.37 -2.29
C GLN A 76 12.55 -1.09 -1.83
N TRP A 77 11.83 -1.69 -2.78
CA TRP A 77 10.63 -2.46 -2.50
C TRP A 77 10.98 -3.83 -1.93
N LYS A 78 10.55 -4.06 -0.70
CA LYS A 78 10.67 -5.34 0.00
C LYS A 78 9.36 -6.10 -0.14
N GLU A 79 9.43 -7.29 -0.74
CA GLU A 79 8.29 -8.18 -0.82
C GLU A 79 8.04 -8.89 0.52
N VAL A 80 6.78 -9.16 0.83
CA VAL A 80 6.40 -9.96 1.99
C VAL A 80 6.12 -11.37 1.51
N PRO A 81 6.82 -12.41 2.04
CA PRO A 81 6.59 -13.80 1.65
C PRO A 81 5.11 -14.18 1.74
N GLY A 82 4.56 -14.68 0.63
CA GLY A 82 3.15 -15.08 0.53
C GLY A 82 2.14 -13.92 0.46
N ARG A 83 2.58 -12.65 0.43
CA ARG A 83 1.73 -11.45 0.35
C ARG A 83 2.34 -10.36 -0.55
N PRO A 84 2.48 -10.59 -1.86
CA PRO A 84 3.13 -9.64 -2.78
C PRO A 84 2.41 -8.27 -2.86
N SER A 85 1.09 -8.22 -2.64
CA SER A 85 0.34 -6.96 -2.56
C SER A 85 0.73 -6.07 -1.37
N GLN A 86 1.36 -6.66 -0.35
CA GLN A 86 1.85 -5.97 0.85
C GLN A 86 3.33 -5.56 0.72
N ALA A 87 3.92 -5.61 -0.48
CA ALA A 87 5.24 -5.04 -0.71
C ALA A 87 5.30 -3.59 -0.22
N TRP A 88 6.42 -3.21 0.39
CA TRP A 88 6.62 -1.94 1.06
C TRP A 88 8.05 -1.43 0.85
N CYS A 89 8.24 -0.12 0.91
CA CYS A 89 9.55 0.54 0.94
C CYS A 89 9.55 1.59 2.06
N ARG A 90 10.72 2.16 2.39
CA ARG A 90 10.83 3.16 3.46
C ARG A 90 10.05 4.43 3.11
N ALA A 91 10.14 4.90 1.86
CA ALA A 91 9.37 6.05 1.38
C ALA A 91 7.87 5.84 1.53
N PHE A 92 7.35 4.66 1.16
CA PHE A 92 5.94 4.34 1.36
C PHE A 92 5.55 4.39 2.84
N HIS A 93 6.36 3.81 3.73
CA HIS A 93 6.09 3.83 5.17
C HIS A 93 6.13 5.25 5.74
N GLY A 94 7.15 6.03 5.43
CA GLY A 94 7.33 7.40 5.92
C GLY A 94 6.22 8.32 5.45
N LEU A 95 6.03 8.42 4.12
CA LEU A 95 5.00 9.27 3.54
C LEU A 95 3.59 8.85 3.98
N SER A 96 3.33 7.55 4.16
CA SER A 96 2.01 7.09 4.60
C SER A 96 1.56 7.67 5.95
N ARG A 97 2.54 8.02 6.80
CA ARG A 97 2.33 8.59 8.13
C ARG A 97 2.17 10.11 8.11
N LEU A 98 2.48 10.79 7.01
CA LEU A 98 2.27 12.25 6.91
C LEU A 98 0.78 12.61 6.81
N ARG A 99 -0.07 11.67 6.39
CA ARG A 99 -1.50 11.92 6.20
C ARG A 99 -2.18 12.15 7.55
N PRO A 100 -2.96 13.24 7.73
CA PRO A 100 -3.60 13.59 9.02
C PRO A 100 -4.52 12.52 9.61
N SER A 101 -5.10 11.66 8.77
CA SER A 101 -5.95 10.53 9.20
C SER A 101 -5.17 9.31 9.71
N CYS A 102 -3.83 9.38 9.78
CA CYS A 102 -3.01 8.30 10.31
C CYS A 102 -2.92 8.39 11.84
N SER A 103 -3.14 7.28 12.55
CA SER A 103 -3.02 7.22 14.01
C SER A 103 -1.60 7.41 14.53
N LYS A 104 -0.59 7.21 13.68
CA LYS A 104 0.83 7.44 13.96
C LYS A 104 1.36 8.53 13.04
N LEU A 105 0.70 9.69 13.10
CA LEU A 105 1.00 10.86 12.29
C LEU A 105 2.47 11.27 12.51
N LEU A 106 3.18 11.50 11.41
CA LEU A 106 4.46 12.17 11.40
C LEU A 106 4.27 13.57 10.82
N PRO A 107 4.81 14.64 11.45
CA PRO A 107 4.71 15.99 10.89
C PRO A 107 5.55 16.14 9.61
N GLU A 108 6.70 15.46 9.56
CA GLU A 108 7.63 15.48 8.44
C GLU A 108 8.33 14.13 8.28
N TRP A 109 8.72 13.78 7.05
CA TRP A 109 9.60 12.66 6.76
C TRP A 109 10.60 13.05 5.66
N ASN A 110 11.91 13.08 5.98
CA ASN A 110 12.96 13.47 5.03
C ASN A 110 12.67 14.80 4.32
N GLY A 111 12.17 15.83 5.03
CA GLY A 111 11.75 17.11 4.45
C GLY A 111 10.39 17.10 3.72
N TRP A 112 9.75 15.94 3.57
CA TRP A 112 8.41 15.84 3.02
C TRP A 112 7.36 16.14 4.08
N THR A 113 6.39 16.97 3.74
CA THR A 113 5.28 17.34 4.63
C THR A 113 3.93 17.16 3.94
N TRP A 114 2.88 16.96 4.74
CA TRP A 114 1.52 17.00 4.23
C TRP A 114 1.10 18.45 4.00
N VAL A 115 0.53 18.73 2.84
CA VAL A 115 -0.08 20.04 2.58
C VAL A 115 -1.51 19.98 3.06
N GLU A 116 -1.78 20.64 4.18
CA GLU A 116 -3.14 20.96 4.60
C GLU A 116 -3.82 21.70 3.44
N ALA A 117 -4.97 21.20 2.97
CA ALA A 117 -5.81 22.00 2.10
C ALA A 117 -6.24 23.20 2.95
N GLY A 118 -5.61 24.36 2.71
CA GLY A 118 -5.93 25.58 3.42
C GLY A 118 -7.44 25.80 3.39
N ASN A 119 -8.00 25.97 4.59
CA ASN A 119 -9.34 26.49 4.79
C ASN A 119 -9.34 27.98 4.45
#